data_AF-A0A813TVP0-F1
#
_entry.id   AF-A0A813TVP0-F1
#
_cell.length_a   1.000
_cell.length_b   1.000
_cell.length_c   1.000
_cell.angle_alpha   90.00
_cell.angle_beta   90.00
_cell.angle_gamma   90.00
#
_symmetry.space_group_name_H-M   'P 1'
#
loop_
_entity.id
_entity.type
_entity.pdbx_description
1 polymer ?
#
loop_
_entity_poly.entity_id
_entity_poly.type
_entity_poly.pdbx_seq_one_letter_code
_entity_poly.pdbx_strand_id
1 'polypeptide(L)'
;MTPMEFVEFRDFVTPVSGFQSLQFRIIEMKLGLTDKSRGAYKSKYFIETMFKGKQSNELQTSIGEVSLLRHIERWLEKIYDETSFNFCKVYEEAVESMIDHDKQEKIQNGIDEQIAEKEADKAKLQFDEMIDEEKYNALVNSNQRRISHKAMLAALMIAHYYQQPCFQQVYQIISLLMDNDTLMTSWRHRHILLVLRQIGRKPGTGGTNGFTYLQSTLTFLPEFVGNSALPRATLSSLTLQSPRQIPIMIKQQPRISKHSSNQDSTQYKQFLLCLLLFVAGYFFSLIY
;
A
#
# COMPACT_ATOMS: atom_id res chain seq x y z
N MET A 1 -1.36 3.06 -33.98
CA MET A 1 -2.46 4.05 -33.93
C MET A 1 -1.91 5.45 -33.64
N THR A 2 -1.94 6.32 -34.64
CA THR A 2 -1.60 7.74 -34.53
C THR A 2 -2.78 8.55 -33.98
N PRO A 3 -2.56 9.77 -33.46
CA PRO A 3 -3.66 10.63 -33.02
C PRO A 3 -4.65 10.99 -34.14
N MET A 4 -4.17 11.10 -35.38
CA MET A 4 -5.04 11.38 -36.54
C MET A 4 -5.98 10.21 -36.82
N GLU A 5 -5.44 8.99 -36.85
CA GLU A 5 -6.24 7.76 -36.99
C GLU A 5 -7.27 7.63 -35.86
N PHE A 6 -6.91 7.98 -34.62
CA PHE A 6 -7.84 7.92 -33.49
C PHE A 6 -9.01 8.89 -33.63
N VAL A 7 -8.76 10.11 -34.13
CA VAL A 7 -9.82 11.12 -34.32
C VAL A 7 -10.86 10.66 -35.35
N GLU A 8 -10.44 9.94 -36.39
CA GLU A 8 -11.34 9.45 -37.46
C GLU A 8 -12.47 8.56 -36.94
N PHE A 9 -12.26 7.83 -35.84
CA PHE A 9 -13.29 6.94 -35.28
C PHE A 9 -13.72 7.26 -33.84
N ARG A 10 -13.15 8.30 -33.22
CA ARG A 10 -13.44 8.69 -31.83
C ARG A 10 -14.94 8.89 -31.56
N ASP A 11 -15.67 9.40 -32.53
CA ASP A 11 -17.08 9.72 -32.36
C ASP A 11 -17.95 8.46 -32.25
N PHE A 12 -17.53 7.34 -32.86
CA PHE A 12 -18.23 6.05 -32.73
C PHE A 12 -18.13 5.44 -31.33
N VAL A 13 -17.13 5.84 -30.53
CA VAL A 13 -16.95 5.36 -29.15
C VAL A 13 -17.49 6.35 -28.11
N THR A 14 -18.08 7.47 -28.49
CA THR A 14 -18.73 8.39 -27.55
C THR A 14 -20.16 7.89 -27.26
N PRO A 15 -20.60 7.79 -26.00
CA PRO A 15 -20.02 8.31 -24.75
C PRO A 15 -19.23 7.26 -23.92
N VAL A 16 -18.80 6.16 -24.54
CA VAL A 16 -18.13 5.04 -23.85
C VAL A 16 -16.79 5.50 -23.27
N SER A 17 -16.46 5.02 -22.08
CA SER A 17 -15.22 5.38 -21.40
C SER A 17 -14.70 4.27 -20.48
N GLY A 18 -13.40 4.29 -20.18
CA GLY A 18 -12.76 3.40 -19.21
C GLY A 18 -13.34 3.51 -17.79
N PHE A 19 -14.13 4.54 -17.51
CA PHE A 19 -14.98 4.59 -16.32
C PHE A 19 -15.98 3.43 -16.22
N GLN A 20 -16.42 2.86 -17.34
CA GLN A 20 -17.36 1.75 -17.40
C GLN A 20 -16.68 0.38 -17.27
N SER A 21 -15.36 0.33 -17.03
CA SER A 21 -14.64 -0.93 -16.79
C SER A 21 -14.96 -1.47 -15.40
N LEU A 22 -15.96 -2.33 -15.29
CA LEU A 22 -16.40 -2.96 -14.02
C LEU A 22 -15.24 -3.69 -13.34
N GLN A 23 -14.50 -4.51 -14.09
CA GLN A 23 -13.40 -5.31 -13.54
C GLN A 23 -12.30 -4.44 -12.95
N PHE A 24 -11.93 -3.34 -13.60
CA PHE A 24 -10.93 -2.41 -13.06
C PHE A 24 -11.37 -1.83 -11.72
N ARG A 25 -12.67 -1.58 -11.53
CA ARG A 25 -13.21 -1.07 -10.26
C ARG A 25 -13.24 -2.12 -9.18
N ILE A 26 -13.63 -3.35 -9.52
CA ILE A 26 -13.57 -4.48 -8.60
C ILE A 26 -12.13 -4.71 -8.13
N ILE A 27 -11.14 -4.64 -9.04
CA ILE A 27 -9.72 -4.76 -8.68
C ILE A 27 -9.32 -3.67 -7.68
N GLU A 28 -9.61 -2.40 -7.98
CA GLU A 28 -9.27 -1.30 -7.06
C GLU A 28 -9.92 -1.47 -5.68
N MET A 29 -11.19 -1.88 -5.61
CA MET A 29 -11.91 -2.09 -4.35
C MET A 29 -11.34 -3.27 -3.58
N LYS A 30 -11.10 -4.40 -4.26
CA LYS A 30 -10.50 -5.59 -3.65
C LYS A 30 -9.08 -5.32 -3.15
N LEU A 31 -8.32 -4.45 -3.80
CA LEU A 31 -7.00 -4.04 -3.30
C LEU A 31 -7.09 -3.11 -2.08
N GLY A 32 -8.19 -2.37 -1.90
CA GLY A 32 -8.44 -1.52 -0.72
C GLY A 32 -8.63 -0.04 -1.03
N LEU A 33 -8.83 0.34 -2.29
CA LEU A 33 -9.13 1.73 -2.65
C LEU A 33 -10.57 2.09 -2.25
N THR A 34 -10.70 2.95 -1.25
CA THR A 34 -11.99 3.39 -0.70
C THR A 34 -12.55 4.61 -1.43
N ASP A 35 -13.85 4.85 -1.30
CA ASP A 35 -14.49 6.04 -1.86
C ASP A 35 -13.95 7.35 -1.29
N LYS A 36 -13.56 7.37 -0.01
CA LYS A 36 -12.89 8.53 0.63
C LYS A 36 -11.56 8.82 -0.06
N SER A 37 -10.81 7.76 -0.39
CA SER A 37 -9.51 7.90 -1.03
C SER A 37 -9.61 8.39 -2.49
N ARG A 38 -10.74 8.18 -3.20
CA ARG A 38 -10.92 8.55 -4.62
C ARG A 38 -11.06 10.07 -4.89
N GLY A 39 -11.05 10.90 -3.84
CA GLY A 39 -11.26 12.34 -3.93
C GLY A 39 -12.75 12.72 -4.02
N ALA A 40 -13.07 13.91 -3.50
CA ALA A 40 -14.45 14.36 -3.24
C ALA A 40 -15.37 14.42 -4.48
N TYR A 41 -14.83 14.41 -5.70
CA TYR A 41 -15.61 14.84 -6.85
C TYR A 41 -16.60 13.79 -7.40
N LYS A 42 -16.42 12.47 -7.25
CA LYS A 42 -17.30 11.50 -7.97
C LYS A 42 -17.52 10.10 -7.36
N SER A 43 -17.08 9.75 -6.15
CA SER A 43 -17.19 8.35 -5.69
C SER A 43 -18.63 7.82 -5.67
N LYS A 44 -19.55 8.56 -5.04
CA LYS A 44 -20.98 8.22 -4.99
C LYS A 44 -21.66 8.31 -6.36
N TYR A 45 -21.39 9.38 -7.11
CA TYR A 45 -21.89 9.53 -8.48
C TYR A 45 -21.46 8.34 -9.35
N PHE A 46 -20.23 7.88 -9.23
CA PHE A 46 -19.68 6.84 -10.08
C PHE A 46 -20.37 5.48 -9.88
N ILE A 47 -20.54 5.03 -8.63
CA ILE A 47 -21.17 3.73 -8.34
C ILE A 47 -22.66 3.75 -8.70
N GLU A 48 -23.36 4.84 -8.39
CA GLU A 48 -24.82 4.93 -8.57
C GLU A 48 -25.24 5.24 -10.01
N THR A 49 -24.43 5.96 -10.78
CA THR A 49 -24.82 6.41 -12.13
C THR A 49 -24.20 5.61 -13.28
N MET A 50 -23.04 4.98 -13.10
CA MET A 50 -22.31 4.34 -14.22
C MET A 50 -22.67 2.87 -14.43
N PHE A 51 -23.04 2.14 -13.38
CA PHE A 51 -23.39 0.73 -13.45
C PHE A 51 -24.87 0.51 -13.11
N LYS A 52 -25.55 -0.33 -13.90
CA LYS A 52 -26.98 -0.64 -13.73
C LYS A 52 -27.21 -2.15 -13.65
N GLY A 53 -28.32 -2.55 -13.02
CA GLY A 53 -28.74 -3.94 -12.92
C GLY A 53 -27.67 -4.85 -12.30
N LYS A 54 -27.35 -5.95 -12.98
CA LYS A 54 -26.39 -6.97 -12.50
C LYS A 54 -25.02 -6.40 -12.15
N GLN A 55 -24.48 -5.47 -12.95
CA GLN A 55 -23.16 -4.88 -12.73
C GLN A 55 -23.12 -4.02 -11.46
N SER A 56 -24.21 -3.31 -11.16
CA SER A 56 -24.33 -2.52 -9.94
C SER A 56 -24.34 -3.44 -8.71
N ASN A 57 -25.10 -4.53 -8.76
CA ASN A 57 -25.15 -5.51 -7.68
C ASN A 57 -23.78 -6.18 -7.44
N GLU A 58 -23.06 -6.50 -8.51
CA GLU A 58 -21.71 -7.07 -8.43
C GLU A 58 -20.72 -6.09 -7.78
N LEU A 59 -20.79 -4.81 -8.14
CA LEU A 59 -19.98 -3.76 -7.54
C LEU A 59 -20.31 -3.57 -6.05
N GLN A 60 -21.60 -3.50 -5.69
CA GLN A 60 -22.06 -3.39 -4.31
C GLN A 60 -21.63 -4.59 -3.45
N THR A 61 -21.67 -5.79 -4.02
CA THR A 61 -21.13 -6.98 -3.37
C THR A 61 -19.65 -6.81 -3.07
N SER A 62 -18.86 -6.35 -4.05
CA SER A 62 -17.42 -6.12 -3.86
C SER A 62 -17.11 -4.99 -2.85
N ILE A 63 -18.01 -4.01 -2.67
CA ILE A 63 -17.86 -2.95 -1.65
C ILE A 63 -18.05 -3.51 -0.24
N GLY A 64 -19.00 -4.44 -0.08
CA GLY A 64 -19.29 -5.08 1.22
C GLY A 64 -18.24 -6.12 1.63
N GLU A 65 -17.44 -6.62 0.70
CA GLU A 65 -16.38 -7.58 0.97
C GLU A 65 -15.16 -6.91 1.64
N VAL A 66 -14.47 -7.68 2.49
CA VAL A 66 -13.24 -7.22 3.13
C VAL A 66 -12.12 -7.16 2.09
N SER A 67 -11.46 -6.00 1.96
CA SER A 67 -10.36 -5.80 1.01
C SER A 67 -9.10 -6.57 1.39
N LEU A 68 -8.21 -6.79 0.42
CA LEU A 68 -6.89 -7.37 0.62
C LEU A 68 -6.09 -6.58 1.65
N LEU A 69 -6.08 -5.24 1.56
CA LEU A 69 -5.41 -4.37 2.53
C LEU A 69 -5.88 -4.67 3.96
N ARG A 70 -7.19 -4.79 4.20
CA ARG A 70 -7.73 -5.08 5.54
C ARG A 70 -7.40 -6.49 6.02
N HIS A 71 -7.31 -7.47 5.12
CA HIS A 71 -6.85 -8.81 5.47
C HIS A 71 -5.37 -8.81 5.88
N ILE A 72 -4.53 -8.10 5.13
CA ILE A 72 -3.10 -7.97 5.41
C ILE A 72 -2.87 -7.22 6.72
N GLU A 73 -3.58 -6.11 6.95
CA GLU A 73 -3.53 -5.37 8.20
C GLU A 73 -3.87 -6.26 9.41
N ARG A 74 -5.00 -6.97 9.38
CA ARG A 74 -5.39 -7.92 10.46
C ARG A 74 -4.38 -9.05 10.65
N TRP A 75 -3.71 -9.47 9.59
CA TRP A 75 -2.68 -10.50 9.66
C TRP A 75 -1.40 -9.95 10.31
N LEU A 76 -0.97 -8.75 9.94
CA LEU A 76 0.16 -8.03 10.53
C LEU A 76 -0.07 -7.73 12.02
N GLU A 77 -1.26 -7.27 12.39
CA GLU A 77 -1.66 -7.02 13.79
C GLU A 77 -1.54 -8.27 14.69
N LYS A 78 -1.66 -9.47 14.12
CA LYS A 78 -1.49 -10.74 14.85
C LYS A 78 -0.03 -11.18 14.97
N ILE A 79 0.82 -10.76 14.03
CA ILE A 79 2.26 -11.05 14.07
C ILE A 79 2.93 -10.22 15.16
N TYR A 80 2.46 -8.99 15.37
CA TYR A 80 3.00 -8.10 16.39
C TYR A 80 2.38 -8.36 17.77
N ASP A 81 3.23 -8.71 18.73
CA ASP A 81 2.87 -8.88 20.14
C ASP A 81 3.92 -8.20 21.01
N GLU A 82 3.50 -7.07 21.60
CA GLU A 82 4.32 -6.22 22.46
C GLU A 82 4.77 -6.92 23.74
N THR A 83 4.02 -7.94 24.19
CA THR A 83 4.36 -8.66 25.42
C THR A 83 5.58 -9.57 25.26
N SER A 84 5.80 -10.06 24.04
CA SER A 84 6.90 -10.97 23.72
C SER A 84 8.18 -10.23 23.32
N PHE A 85 8.06 -9.09 22.63
CA PHE A 85 9.20 -8.31 22.15
C PHE A 85 8.81 -6.85 21.97
N ASN A 86 9.38 -5.96 22.78
CA ASN A 86 9.15 -4.52 22.66
C ASN A 86 10.01 -3.93 21.53
N PHE A 87 9.58 -4.16 20.30
CA PHE A 87 10.25 -3.66 19.11
C PHE A 87 10.30 -2.14 19.07
N CYS A 88 9.25 -1.43 19.53
CA CYS A 88 9.21 0.03 19.53
C CYS A 88 10.41 0.63 20.27
N LYS A 89 10.66 0.20 21.51
CA LYS A 89 11.77 0.72 22.30
C LYS A 89 13.13 0.43 21.64
N VAL A 90 13.28 -0.80 21.15
CA VAL A 90 14.51 -1.24 20.48
C VAL A 90 14.75 -0.44 19.20
N TYR A 91 13.67 -0.13 18.46
CA TYR A 91 13.72 0.67 17.25
C TYR A 91 14.03 2.14 17.55
N GLU A 92 13.41 2.71 18.58
CA GLU A 92 13.66 4.09 19.05
C GLU A 92 15.13 4.31 19.43
N GLU A 93 15.69 3.43 20.26
CA GLU A 93 17.11 3.47 20.65
C GLU A 93 18.05 3.39 19.43
N ALA A 94 17.69 2.56 18.44
CA ALA A 94 18.48 2.43 17.21
C ALA A 94 18.37 3.66 16.29
N VAL A 95 17.20 4.30 16.23
CA VAL A 95 16.99 5.55 15.50
C VAL A 95 17.79 6.68 16.15
N GLU A 96 17.73 6.83 17.47
CA GLU A 96 18.48 7.85 18.19
C GLU A 96 19.99 7.69 17.96
N SER A 97 20.51 6.47 18.12
CA SER A 97 21.93 6.19 17.87
C SER A 97 22.34 6.46 16.42
N MET A 98 21.48 6.20 15.44
CA MET A 98 21.73 6.51 14.03
C MET A 98 21.81 8.01 13.79
N ILE A 99 20.83 8.77 14.30
CA ILE A 99 20.75 10.22 14.10
C ILE A 99 21.95 10.90 14.76
N ASP A 100 22.32 10.46 15.97
CA ASP A 100 23.50 10.99 16.67
C ASP A 100 24.79 10.70 15.91
N HIS A 101 24.91 9.50 15.33
CA HIS A 101 26.07 9.15 14.52
C HIS A 101 26.15 9.99 13.23
N ASP A 102 25.05 10.12 12.49
CA ASP A 102 24.98 10.95 11.26
C ASP A 102 25.30 12.42 11.59
N LYS A 103 24.82 12.92 12.73
CA LYS A 103 25.14 14.26 13.22
C LYS A 103 26.65 14.43 13.48
N GLN A 104 27.26 13.49 14.21
CA GLN A 104 28.69 13.54 14.51
C GLN A 104 29.55 13.46 13.24
N GLU A 105 29.17 12.59 12.30
CA GLU A 105 29.86 12.44 11.01
C GLU A 105 29.80 13.74 10.19
N LYS A 106 28.64 14.41 10.14
CA LYS A 106 28.47 15.70 9.47
C LYS A 106 29.34 16.80 10.08
N ILE A 107 29.38 16.90 11.40
CA ILE A 107 30.23 17.87 12.11
C ILE A 107 31.70 17.59 11.81
N GLN A 108 32.11 16.31 11.82
CA GLN A 108 33.48 15.91 11.49
C GLN A 108 33.86 16.24 10.03
N ASN A 109 32.90 16.14 9.10
CA ASN A 109 33.07 16.48 7.70
C ASN A 109 33.00 18.00 7.41
N GLY A 110 32.92 18.84 8.46
CA GLY A 110 32.98 20.30 8.34
C GLY A 110 31.65 20.98 8.06
N ILE A 111 30.51 20.29 8.26
CA ILE A 111 29.19 20.92 8.27
C ILE A 111 29.02 21.70 9.58
N ASP A 112 28.43 22.89 9.51
CA ASP A 112 28.12 23.72 10.68
C ASP A 112 27.25 22.95 11.68
N GLU A 113 27.63 22.99 12.96
CA GLU A 113 26.95 22.31 14.06
C GLU A 113 25.46 22.68 14.13
N GLN A 114 25.10 23.94 13.89
CA GLN A 114 23.70 24.38 13.91
C GLN A 114 22.88 23.77 12.75
N ILE A 115 23.51 23.59 11.59
CA ILE A 115 22.86 22.96 10.44
C ILE A 115 22.69 21.46 10.71
N ALA A 116 23.73 20.80 11.22
CA ALA A 116 23.68 19.38 11.58
C ALA A 116 22.63 19.10 12.67
N GLU A 117 22.54 19.94 13.70
CA GLU A 117 21.54 19.83 14.76
C GLU A 117 20.11 19.98 14.20
N LYS A 118 19.88 20.99 13.35
CA LYS A 118 18.57 21.22 12.75
C LYS A 118 18.12 20.06 11.84
N GLU A 119 19.05 19.43 11.13
CA GLU A 119 18.75 18.23 10.34
C GLU A 119 18.45 17.02 11.21
N ALA A 120 19.21 16.83 12.29
CA ALA A 120 18.97 15.77 13.27
C ALA A 120 17.59 15.93 13.95
N ASP A 121 17.23 17.15 14.37
CA ASP A 121 15.92 17.46 14.94
C ASP A 121 14.78 17.15 13.96
N LYS A 122 14.96 17.52 12.69
CA LYS A 122 13.97 17.22 11.64
C LYS A 122 13.84 15.71 11.41
N ALA A 123 14.94 14.97 11.43
CA ALA A 123 14.90 13.51 11.31
C ALA A 123 14.19 12.88 12.50
N LYS A 124 14.49 13.32 13.74
CA LYS A 124 13.85 12.83 14.95
C LYS A 124 12.33 13.04 14.92
N LEU A 125 11.88 14.24 14.53
CA LEU A 125 10.46 14.55 14.37
C LEU A 125 9.75 13.60 13.38
N GLN A 126 10.40 13.25 12.27
CA GLN A 126 9.82 12.34 11.28
C GLN A 126 9.66 10.90 11.82
N PHE A 127 10.60 10.43 12.64
CA PHE A 127 10.51 9.12 13.27
C PHE A 127 9.51 9.13 14.43
N ASP A 128 9.45 10.20 15.21
CA ASP A 128 8.46 10.37 16.28
C ASP A 128 7.02 10.31 15.73
N GLU A 129 6.75 10.94 14.60
CA GLU A 129 5.44 10.86 13.93
C GLU A 129 5.05 9.42 13.52
N MET A 130 6.02 8.54 13.36
CA MET A 130 5.81 7.15 12.99
C MET A 130 5.66 6.23 14.21
N ILE A 131 6.46 6.43 15.25
CA ILE A 131 6.52 5.56 16.44
C ILE A 131 5.44 5.92 17.47
N ASP A 132 5.09 7.20 17.59
CA ASP A 132 4.07 7.68 18.51
C ASP A 132 2.67 7.30 18.02
N GLU A 133 1.95 6.54 18.83
CA GLU A 133 0.62 6.02 18.48
C GLU A 133 -0.41 7.14 18.25
N GLU A 134 -0.40 8.21 19.06
CA GLU A 134 -1.36 9.31 18.94
C GLU A 134 -1.12 10.11 17.66
N LYS A 135 0.14 10.45 17.38
CA LYS A 135 0.53 11.15 16.14
C LYS A 135 0.24 10.29 14.92
N TYR A 136 0.57 9.00 14.97
CA TYR A 136 0.29 8.08 13.87
C TYR A 136 -1.22 7.96 13.60
N ASN A 137 -2.03 7.82 14.64
CA ASN A 137 -3.49 7.75 14.52
C ASN A 137 -4.08 9.05 13.93
N ALA A 138 -3.49 10.22 14.19
CA ALA A 138 -3.88 11.47 13.53
C ALA A 138 -3.62 11.43 12.00
N LEU A 139 -2.52 10.80 11.56
CA LEU A 139 -2.22 10.58 10.14
C LEU A 139 -3.20 9.59 9.47
N VAL A 140 -3.63 8.56 10.21
CA VAL A 140 -4.68 7.63 9.74
C VAL A 140 -6.02 8.36 9.59
N ASN A 141 -6.39 9.17 10.57
CA ASN A 141 -7.65 9.93 10.56
C ASN A 141 -7.69 10.98 9.42
N SER A 142 -6.54 11.55 9.06
CA SER A 142 -6.41 12.47 7.94
C SER A 142 -6.26 11.78 6.56
N ASN A 143 -6.37 10.45 6.49
CA ASN A 143 -6.15 9.61 5.29
C ASN A 143 -4.74 9.72 4.67
N GLN A 144 -3.74 10.16 5.43
CA GLN A 144 -2.35 10.14 5.01
C GLN A 144 -1.73 8.74 5.18
N ARG A 145 -2.27 7.96 6.13
CA ARG A 145 -2.01 6.52 6.32
C ARG A 145 -3.34 5.76 6.28
N ARG A 146 -3.34 4.48 5.95
CA ARG A 146 -4.53 3.63 5.82
C ARG A 146 -4.45 2.34 6.65
N ILE A 147 -3.25 1.86 6.98
CA ILE A 147 -3.04 0.75 7.93
C ILE A 147 -2.95 1.24 9.38
N SER A 148 -3.30 0.38 10.34
CA SER A 148 -3.15 0.65 11.77
C SER A 148 -1.69 0.78 12.21
N HIS A 149 -1.47 1.51 13.31
CA HIS A 149 -0.15 1.67 13.93
C HIS A 149 0.51 0.31 14.20
N LYS A 150 -0.25 -0.62 14.78
CA LYS A 150 0.21 -1.98 15.07
C LYS A 150 0.63 -2.76 13.82
N ALA A 151 -0.13 -2.66 12.73
CA ALA A 151 0.22 -3.31 11.47
C ALA A 151 1.49 -2.69 10.84
N MET A 152 1.66 -1.37 10.97
CA MET A 152 2.85 -0.66 10.51
C MET A 152 4.10 -1.12 11.27
N LEU A 153 4.04 -1.20 12.61
CA LEU A 153 5.14 -1.70 13.43
C LEU A 153 5.52 -3.14 13.09
N ALA A 154 4.50 -3.99 12.86
CA ALA A 154 4.72 -5.35 12.40
C ALA A 154 5.48 -5.38 11.05
N ALA A 155 5.03 -4.58 10.08
CA ALA A 155 5.66 -4.51 8.77
C ALA A 155 7.11 -4.00 8.84
N LEU A 156 7.37 -3.01 9.69
CA LEU A 156 8.70 -2.47 9.94
C LEU A 156 9.62 -3.54 10.58
N MET A 157 9.11 -4.25 11.58
CA MET A 157 9.82 -5.39 12.19
C MET A 157 10.15 -6.46 11.13
N ILE A 158 9.19 -6.87 10.32
CA ILE A 158 9.40 -7.86 9.25
C ILE A 158 10.45 -7.37 8.23
N ALA A 159 10.40 -6.09 7.85
CA ALA A 159 11.36 -5.50 6.92
C ALA A 159 12.79 -5.48 7.48
N HIS A 160 12.96 -5.24 8.78
CA HIS A 160 14.29 -5.26 9.41
C HIS A 160 14.82 -6.67 9.68
N TYR A 161 13.94 -7.61 10.03
CA TYR A 161 14.30 -8.99 10.36
C TYR A 161 14.04 -9.98 9.22
N TYR A 162 13.91 -9.53 7.98
CA TYR A 162 13.53 -10.36 6.81
C TYR A 162 14.43 -11.58 6.58
N GLN A 163 15.69 -11.52 7.04
CA GLN A 163 16.63 -12.64 6.89
C GLN A 163 16.33 -13.81 7.82
N GLN A 164 15.60 -13.58 8.92
CA GLN A 164 15.19 -14.65 9.82
C GLN A 164 14.24 -15.60 9.07
N PRO A 165 14.45 -16.93 9.11
CA PRO A 165 13.64 -17.89 8.35
C PRO A 165 12.12 -17.75 8.57
N CYS A 166 11.73 -17.31 9.76
CA CYS A 166 10.34 -17.04 10.14
C CYS A 166 9.69 -15.86 9.41
N PHE A 167 10.47 -14.89 8.93
CA PHE A 167 9.97 -13.68 8.29
C PHE A 167 10.19 -13.65 6.78
N GLN A 168 11.00 -14.54 6.21
CA GLN A 168 11.30 -14.55 4.77
C GLN A 168 10.05 -14.61 3.89
N GLN A 169 9.14 -15.55 4.15
CA GLN A 169 7.90 -15.70 3.36
C GLN A 169 6.95 -14.52 3.55
N VAL A 170 6.88 -14.01 4.78
CA VAL A 170 6.05 -12.86 5.14
C VAL A 170 6.53 -11.60 4.41
N TYR A 171 7.84 -11.37 4.43
CA TYR A 171 8.49 -10.28 3.72
C TYR A 171 8.27 -10.36 2.20
N GLN A 172 8.37 -11.56 1.61
CA GLN A 172 8.09 -11.75 0.18
C GLN A 172 6.66 -11.35 -0.18
N ILE A 173 5.67 -11.72 0.62
CA ILE A 173 4.26 -11.32 0.40
C ILE A 173 4.14 -9.80 0.44
N ILE A 174 4.71 -9.16 1.46
CA ILE A 174 4.67 -7.70 1.62
C ILE A 174 5.36 -7.00 0.43
N SER A 175 6.53 -7.47 0.01
CA SER A 175 7.25 -6.95 -1.16
C SER A 175 6.43 -7.05 -2.43
N LEU A 176 5.78 -8.20 -2.67
CA LEU A 176 4.92 -8.40 -3.84
C LEU A 176 3.69 -7.48 -3.84
N LEU A 177 3.15 -7.13 -2.67
CA LEU A 177 2.07 -6.16 -2.54
C LEU A 177 2.55 -4.74 -2.90
N MET A 178 3.75 -4.36 -2.45
CA MET A 178 4.39 -3.09 -2.81
C MET A 178 4.68 -3.00 -4.32
N ASP A 179 5.14 -4.10 -4.92
CA ASP A 179 5.36 -4.20 -6.36
C ASP A 179 4.06 -4.01 -7.14
N ASN A 180 2.95 -4.60 -6.65
CA ASN A 180 1.65 -4.45 -7.28
C ASN A 180 1.16 -2.99 -7.27
N ASP A 181 1.31 -2.27 -6.15
CA ASP A 181 0.98 -0.83 -6.11
C ASP A 181 1.84 -0.01 -7.07
N THR A 182 3.13 -0.34 -7.16
CA THR A 182 4.06 0.28 -8.11
C THR A 182 3.64 0.02 -9.56
N LEU A 183 3.26 -1.21 -9.89
CA LEU A 183 2.79 -1.60 -11.22
C LEU A 183 1.46 -0.92 -11.58
N MET A 184 0.52 -0.82 -10.64
CA MET A 184 -0.75 -0.12 -10.83
C MET A 184 -0.53 1.38 -11.09
N THR A 185 0.39 2.00 -10.34
CA THR A 185 0.76 3.41 -10.54
C THR A 185 1.43 3.62 -11.89
N SER A 186 2.36 2.74 -12.26
CA SER A 186 3.02 2.76 -13.57
C SER A 186 2.03 2.59 -14.72
N TRP A 187 1.04 1.69 -14.59
CA TRP A 187 -0.04 1.54 -15.56
C TRP A 187 -0.85 2.83 -15.70
N ARG A 188 -1.26 3.47 -14.59
CA ARG A 188 -1.99 4.75 -14.63
C ARG A 188 -1.17 5.83 -15.33
N HIS A 189 0.12 5.90 -15.03
CA HIS A 189 1.03 6.87 -15.62
C HIS A 189 1.17 6.66 -17.14
N ARG A 190 1.43 5.43 -17.58
CA ARG A 190 1.50 5.10 -19.02
C ARG A 190 0.19 5.40 -19.74
N HIS A 191 -0.95 5.09 -19.11
CA HIS A 191 -2.27 5.42 -19.64
C HIS A 191 -2.48 6.94 -19.77
N ILE A 192 -2.04 7.74 -18.79
CA ILE A 192 -2.08 9.21 -18.86
C ILE A 192 -1.29 9.73 -20.04
N LEU A 193 -0.06 9.24 -20.24
CA LEU A 193 0.80 9.64 -21.37
C LEU A 193 0.17 9.26 -22.71
N LEU A 194 -0.43 8.07 -22.81
CA LEU A 194 -1.18 7.64 -23.99
C LEU A 194 -2.34 8.61 -24.28
N VAL A 195 -3.16 8.91 -23.28
CA VAL A 195 -4.31 9.82 -23.42
C VAL A 195 -3.85 11.22 -23.84
N LEU A 196 -2.79 11.75 -23.21
CA LEU A 196 -2.22 13.05 -23.56
C LEU A 196 -1.73 13.07 -25.02
N ARG A 197 -1.13 11.98 -25.50
CA ARG A 197 -0.71 11.84 -26.90
C ARG A 197 -1.91 11.79 -27.85
N GLN A 198 -2.97 11.05 -27.51
CA GLN A 198 -4.10 10.80 -28.41
C GLN A 198 -5.09 11.97 -28.49
N ILE A 199 -5.39 12.64 -27.36
CA ILE A 199 -6.43 13.69 -27.30
C ILE A 199 -5.94 15.00 -26.68
N GLY A 200 -4.67 15.11 -26.28
CA GLY A 200 -4.15 16.30 -25.61
C GLY A 200 -4.86 16.54 -24.28
N ARG A 201 -5.28 17.79 -24.06
CA ARG A 201 -6.08 18.21 -22.89
C ARG A 201 -7.57 18.29 -23.17
N LYS A 202 -8.05 17.75 -24.30
CA LYS A 202 -9.48 17.74 -24.62
C LYS A 202 -10.24 16.88 -23.59
N PRO A 203 -11.51 17.22 -23.30
CA PRO A 203 -12.36 16.37 -22.47
C PRO A 203 -12.46 14.93 -23.00
N GLY A 204 -12.53 13.99 -22.08
CA GLY A 204 -12.74 12.57 -22.41
C GLY A 204 -14.17 12.31 -22.85
N THR A 205 -14.37 11.24 -23.63
CA THR A 205 -15.71 10.79 -24.10
C THR A 205 -16.68 10.48 -22.95
N GLY A 206 -16.16 10.13 -21.76
CA GLY A 206 -16.94 9.89 -20.54
C GLY A 206 -17.26 11.14 -19.71
N GLY A 207 -17.16 12.35 -20.26
CA GLY A 207 -17.57 13.59 -19.56
C GLY A 207 -16.65 14.02 -18.41
N THR A 208 -15.36 13.68 -18.49
CA THR A 208 -14.34 14.16 -17.55
C THR A 208 -13.39 15.15 -18.21
N ASN A 209 -12.65 15.91 -17.40
CA ASN A 209 -11.58 16.80 -17.85
C ASN A 209 -10.37 16.05 -18.44
N GLY A 210 -10.55 14.77 -18.84
CA GLY A 210 -9.57 13.93 -19.52
C GLY A 210 -8.29 13.80 -18.70
N PHE A 211 -7.22 14.36 -19.25
CA PHE A 211 -5.89 14.36 -18.66
C PHE A 211 -5.86 14.83 -17.19
N THR A 212 -6.51 15.95 -16.85
CA THR A 212 -6.44 16.54 -15.49
C THR A 212 -7.04 15.60 -14.44
N TYR A 213 -8.13 14.92 -14.78
CA TYR A 213 -8.70 13.90 -13.90
C TYR A 213 -7.75 12.72 -13.73
N LEU A 214 -7.20 12.20 -14.84
CA LEU A 214 -6.31 11.04 -14.75
C LEU A 214 -5.04 11.37 -13.93
N GLN A 215 -4.52 12.58 -14.04
CA GLN A 215 -3.40 13.05 -13.23
C GLN A 215 -3.73 13.07 -11.74
N SER A 216 -4.95 13.45 -11.34
CA SER A 216 -5.37 13.39 -9.94
C SER A 216 -5.53 11.96 -9.42
N THR A 217 -5.41 10.94 -10.26
CA THR A 217 -5.39 9.53 -9.85
C THR A 217 -4.00 8.98 -9.54
N LEU A 218 -2.93 9.77 -9.76
CA LEU A 218 -1.55 9.42 -9.40
C LEU A 218 -1.20 9.74 -7.94
N THR A 219 -1.99 10.58 -7.27
CA THR A 219 -1.81 10.89 -5.84
C THR A 219 -2.24 9.77 -4.90
N PHE A 220 -2.73 8.64 -5.43
CA PHE A 220 -2.96 7.41 -4.66
C PHE A 220 -1.63 6.68 -4.43
N LEU A 221 -0.70 7.32 -3.71
CA LEU A 221 0.64 6.77 -3.50
C LEU A 221 0.61 5.55 -2.53
N PRO A 222 1.58 4.61 -2.67
CA PRO A 222 1.69 3.42 -1.84
C PRO A 222 2.01 3.78 -0.39
N GLU A 223 1.41 3.05 0.55
CA GLU A 223 1.62 3.28 1.99
C GLU A 223 2.99 2.84 2.50
N PHE A 224 3.65 1.96 1.75
CA PHE A 224 4.47 0.94 2.38
C PHE A 224 5.98 1.19 2.39
N VAL A 225 6.60 1.99 1.51
CA VAL A 225 8.07 2.10 1.54
C VAL A 225 8.59 3.40 0.98
N GLY A 226 9.32 4.13 1.82
CA GLY A 226 10.26 5.13 1.36
C GLY A 226 10.97 5.78 2.54
N ASN A 227 10.20 6.31 3.49
CA ASN A 227 10.75 7.23 4.50
C ASN A 227 11.10 6.59 5.85
N SER A 228 10.90 5.28 6.04
CA SER A 228 11.09 4.59 7.32
C SER A 228 12.20 3.53 7.32
N ALA A 229 12.92 3.37 6.20
CA ALA A 229 13.98 2.37 6.10
C ALA A 229 15.27 2.86 6.78
N LEU A 230 15.67 2.21 7.87
CA LEU A 230 16.98 2.45 8.51
C LEU A 230 18.12 1.68 7.81
N PRO A 231 19.34 2.26 7.73
CA PRO A 231 20.54 1.55 7.31
C PRO A 231 20.80 0.34 8.20
N ARG A 232 21.08 -0.80 7.58
CA ARG A 232 21.22 -2.08 8.30
C ARG A 232 22.31 -2.09 9.39
N ALA A 233 23.36 -1.28 9.23
CA ALA A 233 24.46 -1.17 10.18
C ALA A 233 23.98 -0.73 11.58
N THR A 234 22.94 0.11 11.65
CA THR A 234 22.38 0.63 12.92
C THR A 234 21.56 -0.43 13.66
N LEU A 235 21.13 -1.48 12.95
CA LEU A 235 20.39 -2.61 13.51
C LEU A 235 21.31 -3.75 13.97
N SER A 236 22.63 -3.66 13.74
CA SER A 236 23.56 -4.74 14.08
C SER A 236 23.80 -4.89 15.59
N SER A 237 23.52 -3.84 16.38
CA SER A 237 23.40 -3.88 17.83
C SER A 237 22.12 -4.59 18.31
N LEU A 238 21.13 -4.76 17.43
CA LEU A 238 19.83 -5.39 17.70
C LEU A 238 19.88 -6.91 17.52
N THR A 239 20.92 -7.53 18.07
CA THR A 239 20.90 -8.97 18.30
C THR A 239 19.68 -9.28 19.16
N LEU A 240 18.65 -9.84 18.52
CA LEU A 240 17.56 -10.57 19.18
C LEU A 240 18.21 -11.44 20.26
N GLN A 241 18.09 -11.04 21.53
CA GLN A 241 18.82 -11.65 22.64
C GLN A 241 18.52 -13.14 22.81
N SER A 242 17.52 -13.69 22.10
CA SER A 242 17.59 -15.08 21.69
C SER A 242 16.80 -15.35 20.39
N PRO A 243 17.32 -16.19 19.48
CA PRO A 243 16.54 -16.79 18.39
C PRO A 243 15.42 -17.74 18.89
N ARG A 244 15.19 -17.83 20.21
CA ARG A 244 14.17 -18.68 20.85
C ARG A 244 12.86 -17.97 21.18
N GLN A 245 12.79 -16.63 21.11
CA GLN A 245 11.54 -15.88 21.36
C GLN A 245 10.67 -15.69 20.10
N ILE A 246 11.28 -15.53 18.93
CA ILE A 246 10.58 -15.41 17.64
C ILE A 246 9.75 -16.65 17.27
N PRO A 247 10.20 -17.90 17.55
CA PRO A 247 9.42 -19.10 17.29
C PRO A 247 8.13 -19.21 18.11
N ILE A 248 7.97 -18.45 19.21
CA ILE A 248 6.75 -18.49 20.04
C ILE A 248 5.63 -17.68 19.38
N MET A 249 5.96 -16.57 18.71
CA MET A 249 4.98 -15.71 18.02
C MET A 249 4.34 -16.40 16.80
N ILE A 250 5.07 -17.29 16.12
CA ILE A 250 4.53 -18.05 14.96
C ILE A 250 3.94 -19.41 15.37
N LYS A 251 4.44 -20.06 16.43
CA LYS A 251 3.88 -21.35 16.89
C LYS A 251 2.46 -21.26 17.45
N GLN A 252 1.99 -20.08 17.83
CA GLN A 252 0.61 -19.83 18.24
C GLN A 252 -0.33 -19.51 17.07
N GLN A 253 0.15 -19.46 15.82
CA GLN A 253 -0.76 -19.50 14.69
C GLN A 253 -1.48 -20.86 14.71
N PRO A 254 -2.82 -20.90 14.58
CA PRO A 254 -3.52 -22.16 14.56
C PRO A 254 -2.93 -23.00 13.44
N ARG A 255 -2.29 -24.13 13.79
CA ARG A 255 -2.07 -25.21 12.84
C ARG A 255 -3.39 -25.39 12.13
N ILE A 256 -3.39 -25.32 10.81
CA ILE A 256 -4.55 -25.55 9.96
C ILE A 256 -5.14 -26.89 10.38
N SER A 257 -6.09 -26.86 11.31
CA SER A 257 -6.85 -28.03 11.71
C SER A 257 -7.78 -28.27 10.54
N LYS A 258 -7.87 -29.51 10.08
CA LYS A 258 -8.77 -29.92 8.99
C LYS A 258 -10.26 -29.78 9.35
N HIS A 259 -10.59 -29.00 10.39
CA HIS A 259 -11.93 -28.72 10.88
C HIS A 259 -12.01 -27.27 11.36
N SER A 260 -12.35 -26.35 10.46
CA SER A 260 -13.05 -25.12 10.85
C SER A 260 -14.27 -24.93 9.96
N SER A 261 -15.28 -24.29 10.56
CA SER A 261 -16.68 -24.26 10.13
C SER A 261 -16.89 -23.66 8.73
N ASN A 262 -18.06 -23.91 8.13
CA ASN A 262 -18.41 -23.50 6.77
C ASN A 262 -18.17 -22.00 6.45
N GLN A 263 -18.16 -21.10 7.44
CA GLN A 263 -17.90 -19.66 7.26
C GLN A 263 -16.42 -19.33 7.01
N ASP A 264 -15.49 -20.00 7.68
CA ASP A 264 -14.04 -19.81 7.49
C ASP A 264 -13.60 -20.34 6.11
N SER A 265 -14.26 -21.39 5.63
CA SER A 265 -14.01 -21.95 4.30
C SER A 265 -14.31 -20.95 3.17
N THR A 266 -15.29 -20.07 3.37
CA THR A 266 -15.72 -19.07 2.37
C THR A 266 -14.74 -17.90 2.33
N GLN A 267 -14.28 -17.42 3.49
CA GLN A 267 -13.25 -16.38 3.57
C GLN A 267 -11.90 -16.88 3.03
N TYR A 268 -11.54 -18.14 3.30
CA TYR A 268 -10.34 -18.76 2.76
C TYR A 268 -10.40 -18.95 1.23
N LYS A 269 -11.57 -19.38 0.71
CA LYS A 269 -11.80 -19.43 -0.74
C LYS A 269 -11.75 -18.05 -1.38
N GLN A 270 -12.26 -17.00 -0.73
CA GLN A 270 -12.13 -15.62 -1.20
C GLN A 270 -10.67 -15.14 -1.20
N PHE A 271 -9.89 -15.47 -0.16
CA PHE A 271 -8.45 -15.16 -0.11
C PHE A 271 -7.68 -15.86 -1.26
N LEU A 272 -7.90 -17.16 -1.47
CA LEU A 272 -7.32 -17.91 -2.58
C LEU A 272 -7.76 -17.41 -3.95
N LEU A 273 -9.03 -17.01 -4.10
CA LEU A 273 -9.54 -16.43 -5.33
C LEU A 273 -8.89 -15.06 -5.61
N CYS A 274 -8.71 -14.23 -4.58
CA CYS A 274 -7.95 -12.99 -4.69
C CYS A 274 -6.48 -13.24 -5.05
N LEU A 275 -5.86 -14.28 -4.48
CA LEU A 275 -4.49 -14.69 -4.81
C LEU A 275 -4.36 -15.24 -6.24
N LEU A 276 -5.37 -15.97 -6.72
CA LEU A 276 -5.42 -16.48 -8.09
C LEU A 276 -5.68 -15.37 -9.12
N LEU A 277 -6.57 -14.43 -8.82
CA LEU A 277 -6.73 -13.20 -9.61
C LEU A 277 -5.46 -12.35 -9.61
N PHE A 278 -4.69 -12.37 -8.51
CA PHE A 278 -3.38 -11.74 -8.37
C PHE A 278 -2.32 -12.38 -9.30
N VAL A 279 -2.24 -13.72 -9.37
CA VAL A 279 -1.36 -14.40 -10.33
C VAL A 279 -1.80 -14.16 -11.77
N ALA A 280 -3.11 -14.19 -12.05
CA ALA A 280 -3.65 -13.93 -13.38
C ALA A 280 -3.41 -12.47 -13.85
N GLY A 281 -3.46 -11.49 -12.93
CA GLY A 281 -3.12 -10.10 -13.20
C GLY A 281 -1.63 -9.90 -13.52
N TYR A 282 -0.76 -10.66 -12.87
CA TYR A 282 0.69 -10.68 -13.15
C TYR A 282 0.98 -11.19 -14.58
N PHE A 283 0.23 -12.19 -15.05
CA PHE A 283 0.34 -12.65 -16.45
C PHE A 283 -0.18 -11.64 -17.46
N PHE A 284 -1.21 -10.86 -17.11
CA PHE A 284 -1.74 -9.81 -17.99
C PHE A 284 -0.78 -8.62 -18.18
N SER A 285 0.09 -8.33 -17.21
CA SER A 285 1.09 -7.25 -17.30
C SER A 285 2.38 -7.67 -18.03
N LEU A 286 2.65 -8.98 -18.14
CA LEU A 286 3.79 -9.54 -18.88
C LEU A 286 3.51 -9.75 -20.38
N ILE A 287 2.23 -9.71 -20.78
CA ILE A 287 1.80 -10.02 -22.15
C ILE A 287 1.48 -8.76 -22.98
N TYR A 288 1.51 -7.54 -22.40
CA TYR A 288 1.24 -6.28 -23.13
C TYR A 288 2.18 -5.12 -22.74
#